data_AF-A0A835C6W3-F1
#
_entry.id   AF-A0A835C6W3-F1
#
_cell.length_a   1.000
_cell.length_b   1.000
_cell.length_c   1.000
_cell.angle_alpha   90.00
_cell.angle_beta   90.00
_cell.angle_gamma   90.00
#
_symmetry.space_group_name_H-M   'P 1'
#
loop_
_entity.id
_entity.type
_entity.pdbx_description
1 polymer ?
#
loop_
_entity_poly.entity_id
_entity_poly.type
_entity_poly.pdbx_seq_one_letter_code
_entity_poly.pdbx_strand_id
1 'polypeptide(L)' 'MARLPDSIKRRKAAILIYTTWNLWKERNRRVFDGKSATPQRVLAFIKKEMSLRATACDAVEPPIVS' A
#
# COMPACT_ATOMS: atom_id res chain seq x y z
N MET A 1 26.80 14.28 1.02
CA MET A 1 25.61 13.61 0.45
C MET A 1 24.37 14.19 1.12
N ALA A 2 23.46 14.81 0.37
CA ALA A 2 22.28 15.47 0.96
C ALA A 2 21.31 14.44 1.58
N ARG A 3 20.92 14.63 2.85
CA ARG A 3 19.97 13.77 3.56
C ARG A 3 18.56 14.07 3.06
N LEU A 4 17.89 13.08 2.45
CA LEU A 4 16.50 13.23 2.04
C LEU A 4 15.60 13.51 3.26
N PRO A 5 14.57 14.37 3.13
CA PRO A 5 13.54 14.55 4.15
C PRO A 5 12.90 13.21 4.54
N ASP A 6 12.64 13.03 5.83
CA ASP A 6 12.11 11.75 6.35
C ASP A 6 10.71 11.43 5.80
N SER A 7 9.91 12.44 5.45
CA SER A 7 8.64 12.28 4.75
C SER A 7 8.79 11.54 3.42
N ILE A 8 9.84 11.88 2.64
CA ILE A 8 10.13 11.23 1.36
C ILE A 8 10.56 9.78 1.58
N LYS A 9 11.40 9.51 2.59
CA LYS A 9 11.82 8.14 2.94
C LYS A 9 10.63 7.28 3.34
N ARG A 10 9.76 7.80 4.23
CA ARG A 10 8.54 7.11 4.67
C ARG A 10 7.59 6.83 3.51
N ARG A 11 7.40 7.79 2.59
CA ARG A 11 6.58 7.60 1.38
C ARG A 11 7.15 6.50 0.47
N LYS A 12 8.47 6.50 0.23
CA LYS A 12 9.14 5.46 -0.56
C LYS A 12 9.00 4.09 0.09
N ALA A 13 9.22 4.00 1.41
CA ALA A 13 9.05 2.76 2.16
C ALA A 13 7.60 2.24 2.07
N ALA A 14 6.60 3.10 2.22
CA ALA A 14 5.20 2.72 2.06
C ALA A 14 4.90 2.17 0.65
N ILE A 15 5.38 2.82 -0.41
CA ILE A 15 5.24 2.31 -1.78
C ILE A 15 5.83 0.90 -1.90
N LEU A 16 7.05 0.69 -1.40
CA LEU A 16 7.74 -0.60 -1.49
C LEU A 16 7.02 -1.69 -0.70
N ILE A 17 6.63 -1.41 0.54
CA ILE A 17 5.94 -2.37 1.42
C ILE A 17 4.63 -2.84 0.77
N TYR A 18 3.79 -1.89 0.35
CA TYR A 18 2.48 -2.25 -0.23
C TYR A 18 2.61 -2.91 -1.60
N THR A 19 3.62 -2.53 -2.39
CA THR A 19 3.89 -3.20 -3.67
C THR A 19 4.33 -4.65 -3.44
N THR A 20 5.36 -4.87 -2.62
CA THR A 20 5.88 -6.21 -2.33
C THR A 20 4.81 -7.10 -1.70
N TRP A 21 4.03 -6.57 -0.76
CA TRP A 21 2.93 -7.29 -0.14
C TRP A 21 1.87 -7.76 -1.15
N ASN A 22 1.43 -6.89 -2.05
CA ASN A 22 0.43 -7.26 -3.05
C ASN A 22 0.97 -8.24 -4.11
N LEU A 23 2.24 -8.12 -4.49
CA LEU A 23 2.88 -9.09 -5.38
C LEU A 23 2.97 -10.47 -4.73
N TRP A 24 3.29 -10.52 -3.43
CA TRP A 24 3.30 -11.76 -2.66
C TRP A 24 1.89 -12.38 -2.58
N LYS A 25 0.86 -11.59 -2.24
CA LYS A 25 -0.54 -12.05 -2.24
C LYS A 25 -0.97 -12.59 -3.60
N GLU A 26 -0.62 -11.89 -4.69
CA GLU A 26 -0.94 -12.38 -6.04
C GLU A 26 -0.24 -13.70 -6.35
N ARG A 27 1.06 -13.83 -6.00
CA ARG A 27 1.77 -15.11 -6.15
C ARG A 27 1.08 -16.22 -5.37
N ASN A 28 0.67 -15.98 -4.13
CA ASN A 28 -0.03 -16.97 -3.32
C ASN A 28 -1.39 -17.34 -3.93
N ARG A 29 -2.15 -16.35 -4.39
CA ARG A 29 -3.43 -16.57 -5.07
C ARG A 29 -3.28 -17.42 -6.33
N ARG A 30 -2.19 -17.23 -7.08
CA ARG A 30 -1.86 -18.06 -8.25
C ARG A 30 -1.54 -19.51 -7.88
N VAL A 31 -0.77 -19.71 -6.80
CA VAL A 31 -0.30 -21.03 -6.38
C VAL A 31 -1.39 -21.82 -5.67
N PHE A 32 -2.10 -21.19 -4.73
CA PHE A 32 -3.04 -21.88 -3.84
C PHE A 32 -4.47 -21.88 -4.36
N ASP A 33 -4.91 -20.81 -5.02
CA ASP A 33 -6.28 -20.72 -5.53
C ASP A 33 -6.38 -21.04 -7.02
N GLY A 34 -5.25 -21.22 -7.72
CA GLY A 34 -5.20 -21.35 -9.18
C GLY A 34 -5.68 -20.10 -9.94
N LYS A 35 -5.82 -18.95 -9.27
CA LYS A 35 -6.36 -17.72 -9.86
C LYS A 35 -5.25 -16.72 -10.15
N SER A 36 -5.20 -16.23 -11.38
CA SER A 36 -4.25 -15.22 -11.84
C SER A 36 -4.92 -13.90 -12.19
N ALA A 37 -4.25 -12.78 -11.93
CA ALA A 37 -4.68 -11.43 -12.28
C ALA A 37 -3.68 -10.84 -13.26
N THR A 38 -4.19 -9.99 -14.14
CA THR A 38 -3.33 -9.22 -15.03
C THR A 38 -2.48 -8.23 -14.21
N PRO A 39 -1.27 -7.86 -14.69
CA PRO A 39 -0.43 -6.87 -14.01
C PRO A 39 -1.16 -5.55 -13.71
N GLN A 40 -2.03 -5.11 -14.62
CA GLN A 40 -2.87 -3.92 -14.46
C GLN A 40 -3.84 -4.06 -13.29
N ARG A 41 -4.42 -5.25 -13.10
CA ARG A 41 -5.33 -5.52 -11.99
C ARG A 41 -4.58 -5.57 -10.65
N VAL A 42 -3.37 -6.15 -10.63
CA VAL A 42 -2.51 -6.14 -9.45
C VAL A 42 -2.10 -4.72 -9.07
N LEU A 43 -1.74 -3.88 -10.07
CA LEU A 43 -1.48 -2.46 -9.85
C LEU A 43 -2.69 -1.72 -9.28
N ALA A 44 -3.91 -2.02 -9.76
CA ALA A 44 -5.13 -1.45 -9.21
C ALA A 44 -5.34 -1.83 -7.74
N PHE A 45 -5.02 -3.06 -7.34
CA PHE A 45 -5.07 -3.50 -5.94
C PHE A 45 -4.08 -2.72 -5.06
N ILE A 46 -2.83 -2.57 -5.52
CA ILE A 46 -1.81 -1.77 -4.82
C ILE A 46 -2.30 -0.34 -4.59
N LYS A 47 -2.80 0.32 -5.65
CA LYS A 47 -3.32 1.69 -5.57
C LYS A 47 -4.50 1.79 -4.59
N LYS A 48 -5.41 0.82 -4.60
CA LYS A 48 -6.55 0.78 -3.69
C LYS A 48 -6.10 0.69 -2.22
N GLU A 49 -5.18 -0.22 -1.90
CA GLU A 49 -4.69 -0.36 -0.52
C GLU A 49 -3.87 0.86 -0.06
N MET A 50 -3.07 1.44 -0.95
CA MET A 50 -2.35 2.68 -0.65
C MET A 50 -3.30 3.86 -0.41
N SER A 51 -4.39 3.96 -1.18
CA SER A 51 -5.43 4.96 -0.97
C SER A 51 -6.09 4.77 0.39
N LEU A 52 -6.45 3.53 0.74
CA LEU A 52 -7.04 3.22 2.04
C LEU A 52 -6.11 3.60 3.19
N ARG A 53 -4.81 3.30 3.07
CA ARG A 53 -3.80 3.72 4.04
C ARG A 53 -3.75 5.24 4.18
N ALA A 54 -3.73 5.97 3.06
CA ALA A 54 -3.68 7.43 3.09
C ALA A 54 -4.89 7.97 3.86
N THR A 55 -6.11 7.54 3.49
CA THR A 55 -7.33 7.92 4.20
C THR A 55 -7.29 7.59 5.69
N ALA A 56 -6.80 6.41 6.07
CA ALA A 56 -6.70 6.02 7.48
C ALA A 56 -5.65 6.81 8.27
N CYS A 57 -4.53 7.20 7.64
CA CYS A 57 -3.51 8.01 8.28
C CYS A 57 -3.86 9.51 8.32
N ASP A 58 -4.67 9.98 7.38
CA ASP A 58 -5.13 11.37 7.29
C ASP A 58 -6.45 11.60 8.07
N ALA A 59 -7.09 10.53 8.56
CA ALA A 59 -8.23 10.62 9.48
C ALA A 59 -7.75 11.15 10.84
N VAL A 60 -7.88 12.47 11.00
CA VAL A 60 -7.82 13.20 12.28
C VAL A 60 -8.73 12.49 13.29
N GLU A 61 -8.22 12.28 14.52
CA GLU A 61 -9.03 11.77 15.63
C GLU A 61 -10.36 12.53 15.72
N PRO A 62 -11.51 11.86 15.96
CA PRO A 62 -12.75 12.58 16.21
C PRO A 62 -12.52 13.56 17.37
N PRO A 63 -13.02 14.81 17.28
CA PRO A 63 -12.85 15.77 18.35
C PRO A 63 -13.42 15.15 19.62
N ILE A 64 -12.63 15.16 20.68
CA ILE A 64 -13.07 14.78 22.02
C ILE A 64 -14.27 15.67 22.33
N VAL A 65 -15.47 15.11 22.27
CA VAL A 65 -16.70 15.80 22.67
C VAL A 65 -16.66 15.86 24.19
N SER A 66 -16.53 17.07 24.72
CA SER A 66 -16.71 17.41 26.14
C SER A 66 -18.15 17.23 26.60
#